data_AF-A0A3E0P224-F1
#
_entry.id   AF-A0A3E0P224-F1
#
_cell.length_a   1.000
_cell.length_b   1.000
_cell.length_c   1.000
_cell.angle_alpha   90.00
_cell.angle_beta   90.00
_cell.angle_gamma   90.00
#
_symmetry.space_group_name_H-M   'P 1'
#
loop_
_entity.id
_entity.type
_entity.pdbx_description
1 polymer ?
#
loop_
_entity_poly.entity_id
_entity_poly.type
_entity_poly.pdbx_seq_one_letter_code
_entity_poly.pdbx_strand_id
1 'polypeptide(L)' 'LVHADVYRLSSINEFEDLDVFEQARDGVLVIEWGHAVESALPHDHLRIDFEVGDDGARLITIDPFGSWVERDWDSIR' A
#
# COMPACT_ATOMS: atom_id res chain seq x y z
N LEU A 1 11.53 -0.66 7.85
CA LEU A 1 10.13 -0.32 7.50
C LEU A 1 10.09 1.18 7.30
N VAL A 2 9.69 1.62 6.11
CA VAL A 2 9.33 3.00 5.82
C VAL A 2 7.82 3.08 5.79
N HIS A 3 7.26 4.08 6.45
CA HIS A 3 5.83 4.35 6.46
C HIS A 3 5.58 5.73 5.88
N ALA A 4 4.63 5.84 4.96
CA ALA A 4 4.22 7.08 4.34
C ALA A 4 2.70 7.23 4.46
N ASP A 5 2.23 8.32 5.04
CA ASP A 5 0.83 8.71 5.02
C ASP A 5 0.66 9.82 3.96
N VAL A 6 -0.04 9.49 2.86
CA VAL A 6 -0.20 10.41 1.73
C VAL A 6 -1.52 11.19 1.75
N TYR A 7 -2.29 11.12 2.84
CA TYR A 7 -3.61 11.77 2.94
C TYR A 7 -3.59 13.28 2.63
N ARG A 8 -2.47 13.97 2.92
CA ARG A 8 -2.33 15.43 2.75
C ARG A 8 -1.61 15.84 1.46
N LEU A 9 -1.17 14.90 0.64
CA LEU A 9 -0.53 15.23 -0.61
C LEU A 9 -1.58 15.77 -1.59
N SER A 10 -1.25 16.89 -2.21
CA SER A 10 -2.16 17.59 -3.13
C SER A 10 -1.91 17.21 -4.59
N SER A 11 -0.79 16.52 -4.87
CA SER A 11 -0.43 16.08 -6.21
C SER A 11 0.51 14.87 -6.18
N ILE A 12 0.60 14.19 -7.32
CA ILE A 12 1.55 13.09 -7.51
C ILE A 12 3.02 13.54 -7.42
N ASN A 13 3.31 14.77 -7.84
CA ASN A 13 4.66 15.33 -7.78
C ASN A 13 5.16 15.45 -6.34
N GLU A 14 4.29 15.85 -5.41
CA GLU A 14 4.64 15.90 -3.99
C GLU A 14 4.97 14.51 -3.43
N PHE A 15 4.35 13.45 -3.96
CA PHE A 15 4.68 12.07 -3.58
C PHE A 15 6.04 11.63 -4.14
N GLU A 16 6.32 11.96 -5.41
CA GLU A 16 7.61 11.67 -6.04
C GLU A 16 8.77 12.38 -5.31
N ASP A 17 8.56 13.62 -4.86
CA ASP A 17 9.53 14.40 -4.10
C ASP A 17 9.89 13.77 -2.73
N LEU A 18 9.03 12.91 -2.17
CA LEU A 18 9.32 12.20 -0.92
C LEU A 18 10.36 11.09 -1.11
N ASP A 19 10.58 10.60 -2.33
CA ASP A 19 11.55 9.56 -2.66
C ASP A 19 11.42 8.29 -1.78
N VAL A 20 10.18 7.92 -1.43
CA VAL A 20 9.89 6.84 -0.47
C VAL A 20 10.34 5.46 -0.94
N PHE A 21 10.41 5.24 -2.26
CA PHE A 21 10.89 3.98 -2.83
C PHE A 21 12.38 3.79 -2.57
N GLU A 22 13.18 4.85 -2.71
CA GLU A 22 14.60 4.83 -2.43
C GLU A 22 14.86 4.61 -0.93
N GLN A 23 14.14 5.36 -0.09
CA GLN A 23 14.23 5.22 1.36
C GLN A 23 13.89 3.79 1.82
N ALA A 24 13.00 3.10 1.10
CA ALA A 24 12.56 1.75 1.40
C ALA A 24 13.32 0.64 0.66
N ARG A 25 14.35 0.96 -0.14
CA ARG A 25 15.04 0.02 -1.04
C ARG A 25 15.41 -1.31 -0.38
N ASP A 26 15.96 -1.26 0.83
CA ASP A 26 16.43 -2.44 1.58
C ASP A 26 15.39 -2.96 2.60
N GLY A 27 14.13 -2.57 2.46
CA GLY A 27 13.08 -2.87 3.42
C GLY A 27 11.68 -2.95 2.81
N VAL A 28 10.69 -2.63 3.65
CA VAL A 28 9.27 -2.61 3.28
C VAL A 28 8.78 -1.17 3.34
N LEU A 29 8.05 -0.76 2.32
CA LEU A 29 7.29 0.49 2.28
C LEU A 29 5.82 0.18 2.56
N VAL A 30 5.22 0.88 3.52
CA VAL A 30 3.78 0.85 3.79
C VAL A 30 3.22 2.23 3.52
N ILE A 31 2.21 2.32 2.67
CA ILE A 31 1.58 3.57 2.26
C ILE A 31 0.14 3.59 2.75
N GLU A 32 -0.20 4.51 3.63
CA GLU A 32 -1.59 4.79 4.02
C GLU A 32 -2.22 5.78 3.03
N TRP A 33 -3.52 5.61 2.77
CA TRP A 33 -4.26 6.41 1.77
C TRP A 33 -3.71 6.28 0.33
N GLY A 34 -3.13 5.12 0.00
CA GLY A 34 -2.43 4.89 -1.27
C GLY A 34 -3.23 5.12 -2.56
N HIS A 35 -4.57 5.12 -2.50
CA HIS A 35 -5.40 5.47 -3.66
C HIS A 35 -5.12 6.88 -4.20
N ALA A 36 -4.64 7.80 -3.36
CA ALA A 36 -4.27 9.16 -3.77
C ALA A 36 -3.07 9.18 -4.73
N VAL A 37 -2.26 8.12 -4.75
CA VAL A 37 -1.01 8.01 -5.51
C VAL A 37 -0.97 6.75 -6.38
N GLU A 38 -2.12 6.12 -6.63
CA GLU A 38 -2.22 4.81 -7.31
C GLU A 38 -1.49 4.78 -8.66
N SER A 39 -1.51 5.89 -9.41
CA SER A 39 -0.83 6.00 -10.70
C SER A 39 0.70 5.99 -10.63
N ALA A 40 1.30 6.24 -9.45
CA ALA A 40 2.75 6.19 -9.23
C ALA A 40 3.21 4.91 -8.51
N LEU A 41 2.28 4.05 -8.09
CA LEU A 41 2.65 2.80 -7.45
C LEU A 41 3.25 1.82 -8.47
N PRO A 42 4.29 1.05 -8.09
CA PRO A 42 4.81 0.00 -8.95
C PRO A 42 3.76 -1.09 -9.14
N HIS A 43 3.78 -1.77 -10.29
CA HIS A 43 2.89 -2.91 -10.52
C HIS A 43 3.04 -4.03 -9.47
N ASP A 44 4.24 -4.20 -8.91
CA ASP A 44 4.53 -5.23 -7.91
C ASP A 44 4.28 -4.69 -6.50
N HIS A 45 3.04 -4.84 -6.01
CA HIS A 45 2.64 -4.40 -4.66
C HIS A 45 1.51 -5.26 -4.10
N LEU A 46 1.21 -5.06 -2.82
CA LEU A 46 0.05 -5.62 -2.15
C LEU A 46 -0.89 -4.48 -1.76
N ARG A 47 -2.14 -4.51 -2.23
CA ARG A 47 -3.17 -3.57 -1.77
C ARG A 47 -3.95 -4.21 -0.63
N ILE A 48 -4.16 -3.44 0.43
CA ILE A 48 -4.92 -3.87 1.60
C ILE A 48 -6.01 -2.83 1.86
N ASP A 49 -7.25 -3.23 1.67
CA ASP A 49 -8.42 -2.40 1.86
C ASP A 49 -9.13 -2.76 3.17
N PHE A 50 -9.59 -1.74 3.89
CA PHE A 50 -10.28 -1.90 5.18
C PHE A 50 -11.68 -1.33 5.05
N GLU A 51 -12.68 -2.17 5.31
CA GLU A 51 -14.07 -1.75 5.44
C GLU A 51 -14.51 -1.86 6.90
N VAL A 52 -15.26 -0.86 7.38
CA VAL A 52 -15.78 -0.81 8.74
C VAL A 52 -17.23 -1.27 8.75
N GLY A 53 -17.51 -2.39 9.40
CA GLY A 53 -18.87 -2.88 9.62
C GLY A 53 -19.61 -2.08 10.70
N ASP A 54 -20.94 -2.15 10.67
CA ASP A 54 -21.82 -1.44 11.61
C ASP A 54 -21.61 -1.84 13.08
N ASP A 55 -21.14 -3.06 13.33
CA ASP A 55 -20.80 -3.60 14.64
C ASP A 55 -19.37 -3.24 15.10
N GLY A 56 -18.65 -2.46 14.30
CA GLY A 56 -17.25 -2.12 14.52
C GLY A 56 -16.28 -3.24 14.12
N ALA A 57 -16.75 -4.32 13.49
CA ALA A 57 -15.85 -5.27 12.84
C ALA A 57 -15.11 -4.60 11.67
N ARG A 58 -14.01 -5.23 11.23
CA ARG A 58 -13.28 -4.82 10.03
C ARG A 58 -13.26 -5.97 9.05
N LEU A 59 -13.67 -5.71 7.82
CA LEU A 59 -13.36 -6.59 6.70
C LEU A 59 -12.05 -6.08 6.08
N ILE A 60 -11.05 -6.96 6.01
CA ILE A 60 -9.77 -6.68 5.38
C ILE A 60 -9.74 -7.47 4.07
N THR A 61 -9.61 -6.76 2.96
CA THR A 61 -9.42 -7.36 1.63
C THR A 61 -7.96 -7.19 1.25
N ILE A 62 -7.33 -8.28 0.80
CA ILE A 62 -5.94 -8.31 0.37
C ILE A 62 -5.93 -8.63 -1.13
N ASP A 63 -5.51 -7.66 -1.94
CA ASP A 63 -5.41 -7.79 -3.39
C ASP A 63 -3.92 -7.80 -3.79
N PRO A 64 -3.36 -8.96 -4.19
CA PRO A 64 -1.99 -9.03 -4.65
C PRO A 64 -1.84 -8.61 -6.12
N PHE A 65 -0.76 -7.87 -6.41
CA PHE A 65 -0.37 -7.48 -7.77
C PHE A 65 1.07 -7.91 -8.06
N GLY A 66 1.37 -8.16 -9.33
CA GLY A 66 2.71 -8.60 -9.73
C GLY A 66 3.13 -9.94 -9.11
N SER A 67 4.34 -9.99 -8.58
CA SER A 67 4.94 -11.19 -7.99
C SER A 67 4.22 -11.66 -6.72
N TRP A 68 3.43 -10.78 -6.08
CA TRP A 68 2.62 -11.13 -4.92
C TRP A 68 1.55 -12.18 -5.24
N VAL A 69 1.07 -12.23 -6.48
CA VAL A 69 0.04 -13.21 -6.91
C VAL A 69 0.53 -14.65 -6.76
N GLU A 70 1.83 -14.88 -6.96
CA GLU A 70 2.44 -16.21 -6.97
C GLU A 70 2.84 -16.72 -5.57
N ARG A 71 2.68 -15.89 -4.53
CA ARG A 71 3.08 -16.24 -3.16
C ARG A 71 2.09 -17.20 -2.50
N ASP A 72 2.60 -17.95 -1.54
CA ASP A 72 1.78 -18.85 -0.72
C ASP A 72 0.98 -18.06 0.33
N TRP A 73 -0.29 -17.81 0.01
CA TRP A 73 -1.23 -17.11 0.88
C TRP A 73 -1.83 -17.99 1.98
N ASP A 74 -1.72 -19.33 1.89
CA ASP A 74 -2.24 -20.22 2.93
C ASP A 74 -1.39 -20.12 4.22
N SER A 75 -0.15 -19.63 4.11
CA SER A 75 0.71 -19.34 5.26
C SER A 75 0.27 -18.14 6.12
N ILE A 76 -0.67 -17.32 5.63
CA ILE A 76 -1.14 -16.06 6.26
C ILE A 76 -2.57 -16.21 6.82
N ARG A 77 -3.19 -17.39 6.68
CA ARG A 77 -4.55 -17.71 7.17
C ARG A 77 -4.60 -18.11 8.64
#